data_AF-A0A937B235-F1
#
_entry.id   AF-A0A937B235-F1
#
_cell.length_a   1.000
_cell.length_b   1.000
_cell.length_c   1.000
_cell.angle_alpha   90.00
_cell.angle_beta   90.00
_cell.angle_gamma   90.00
#
_symmetry.space_group_name_H-M   'P 1'
#
loop_
_entity.id
_entity.type
_entity.pdbx_description
1 polymer ?
#
loop_
_entity_poly.entity_id
_entity_poly.type
_entity_poly.pdbx_seq_one_letter_code
_entity_poly.pdbx_strand_id
1 'polypeptide(L)'
;MNKYYTTFNRLCILSCLLFAMHVSGSSQDNSADHKAINSLLSDFMKAIQTRDSVSMYSFFADVPVTWVGVWKPATQQQRLKKDEKALGYKVSDFKTWFRAVSASGVK
;
A
#
# COMPACT_ATOMS: atom_id res chain seq x y z
N MET A 1 8.83 30.25 57.12
CA MET A 1 9.33 29.03 56.43
C MET A 1 8.34 28.39 55.44
N ASN A 2 7.16 28.98 55.13
CA ASN A 2 6.15 28.28 54.31
C ASN A 2 6.25 28.54 52.78
N LYS A 3 6.77 29.71 52.35
CA LYS A 3 6.86 30.08 50.92
C LYS A 3 7.80 29.19 50.10
N TYR A 4 8.92 28.74 50.68
CA TYR A 4 9.90 27.90 49.98
C TYR A 4 9.36 26.49 49.68
N TYR A 5 8.57 25.92 50.59
CA TYR A 5 7.89 24.63 50.36
C TYR A 5 6.83 24.73 49.26
N THR A 6 6.08 25.84 49.20
CA THR A 6 5.08 26.04 48.15
C THR A 6 5.74 26.21 46.77
N THR A 7 6.85 26.95 46.69
CA THR A 7 7.60 27.14 45.44
C THR A 7 8.27 25.85 44.99
N PHE A 8 8.84 25.08 45.92
CA PHE A 8 9.46 23.78 45.62
C PHE A 8 8.42 22.76 45.12
N ASN A 9 7.25 22.68 45.75
CA ASN A 9 6.18 21.78 45.32
C ASN A 9 5.63 22.16 43.92
N ARG A 10 5.50 23.47 43.63
CA ARG A 10 5.13 23.96 42.30
C ARG A 10 6.16 23.59 41.23
N LEU A 11 7.45 23.64 41.57
CA LEU A 11 8.53 23.27 40.65
C LEU A 11 8.54 21.76 40.36
N CYS A 12 8.28 20.93 41.37
CA CYS A 12 8.12 19.48 41.19
C CYS A 12 6.91 19.15 40.30
N ILE A 13 5.77 19.79 40.52
CA ILE A 13 4.56 19.56 39.71
C ILE A 13 4.80 19.97 38.25
N LEU A 14 5.44 21.12 38.01
CA LEU A 14 5.81 21.56 36.66
C LEU A 14 6.78 20.59 35.98
N SER A 15 7.76 20.07 36.72
CA SER A 15 8.70 19.06 36.20
C SER A 15 7.99 17.74 35.83
N CYS A 16 7.04 17.28 36.66
CA CYS A 16 6.25 16.09 36.36
C CYS A 16 5.35 16.28 35.13
N LEU A 17 4.73 17.45 34.96
CA LEU A 17 3.88 17.75 33.79
C LEU A 17 4.69 17.82 32.50
N LEU A 18 5.90 18.39 32.54
CA LEU A 18 6.80 18.41 31.38
C LEU A 18 7.28 17.00 30.99
N PHE A 19 7.55 16.14 31.98
CA PHE A 19 7.94 14.75 31.73
C PHE A 19 6.79 13.91 31.15
N ALA A 20 5.56 14.10 31.63
CA ALA A 20 4.37 13.42 31.11
C ALA A 20 4.05 13.80 29.65
N MET A 21 4.29 15.05 29.25
CA MET A 21 4.16 15.47 27.85
C MET A 21 5.21 14.83 26.93
N HIS A 22 6.42 14.54 27.44
CA HIS A 22 7.48 13.90 26.65
C HIS A 22 7.23 12.39 26.40
N VAL A 23 6.51 11.71 27.30
CA VAL A 23 6.20 10.27 27.18
C VAL A 23 4.95 10.01 26.33
N SER A 24 4.03 10.97 26.25
CA SER A 24 2.74 10.80 25.53
C SER A 24 2.84 10.98 24.02
N GLY A 25 4.03 11.29 23.48
CA GLY A 25 4.29 11.45 22.05
C GLY A 25 4.69 10.14 21.36
N SER A 26 3.89 9.08 21.47
CA SER A 26 4.07 7.91 20.60
C SER A 26 3.56 8.24 19.20
N SER A 27 4.41 8.85 18.37
CA SER A 27 4.23 8.86 16.93
C SER A 27 3.96 7.42 16.49
N GLN A 28 2.79 7.19 15.87
CA GLN A 28 2.40 5.91 15.32
C GLN A 28 3.53 5.44 14.41
N ASP A 29 4.26 4.41 14.83
CA ASP A 29 5.44 3.92 14.11
C ASP A 29 4.98 3.23 12.83
N ASN A 30 4.83 4.03 11.77
CA ASN A 30 4.45 3.57 10.44
C ASN A 30 5.50 2.60 9.84
N SER A 31 6.66 2.38 10.50
CA SER A 31 7.71 1.50 9.97
C SER A 31 7.25 0.05 9.82
N ALA A 32 6.39 -0.44 10.72
CA ALA A 32 5.86 -1.79 10.68
C ALA A 32 4.92 -1.98 9.47
N ASP A 33 4.01 -1.04 9.26
CA ASP A 33 3.07 -1.06 8.14
C ASP A 33 3.80 -0.88 6.80
N HIS A 34 4.77 0.03 6.73
CA HIS A 34 5.63 0.20 5.56
C HIS A 34 6.37 -1.10 5.20
N LYS A 35 6.89 -1.82 6.20
CA LYS A 35 7.56 -3.10 5.97
C LYS A 35 6.58 -4.17 5.47
N ALA A 36 5.39 -4.25 6.07
CA ALA A 36 4.36 -5.20 5.65
C ALA A 36 3.89 -4.94 4.22
N ILE A 37 3.63 -3.68 3.86
CA ILE A 37 3.23 -3.27 2.50
C ILE A 37 4.32 -3.62 1.49
N ASN A 38 5.59 -3.31 1.79
CA ASN A 38 6.69 -3.63 0.89
C ASN A 38 6.88 -5.14 0.70
N SER A 39 6.69 -5.95 1.75
CA SER A 39 6.71 -7.41 1.64
C SER A 39 5.59 -7.91 0.73
N LEU A 40 4.36 -7.43 0.95
CA LEU A 40 3.20 -7.79 0.13
C LEU A 40 3.42 -7.46 -1.36
N LEU A 41 3.95 -6.27 -1.65
CA LEU A 41 4.27 -5.87 -3.04
C LEU A 41 5.36 -6.75 -3.65
N SER A 42 6.39 -7.11 -2.88
CA SER A 42 7.45 -8.02 -3.33
C SER A 42 6.89 -9.40 -3.68
N ASP A 43 6.07 -9.97 -2.81
CA ASP A 43 5.47 -11.29 -3.02
C ASP A 43 4.47 -11.29 -4.18
N PHE A 44 3.71 -10.20 -4.33
CA PHE A 44 2.83 -9.98 -5.47
C PHE A 44 3.59 -9.97 -6.80
N MET A 45 4.68 -9.19 -6.88
CA MET A 45 5.51 -9.14 -8.08
C MET A 45 6.15 -10.49 -8.39
N LYS A 46 6.59 -11.21 -7.36
CA LYS A 46 7.12 -12.57 -7.50
C LYS A 46 6.09 -13.54 -8.06
N ALA A 47 4.85 -13.52 -7.56
CA ALA A 47 3.77 -14.37 -8.06
C ALA A 47 3.45 -14.11 -9.55
N ILE A 48 3.55 -12.85 -10.00
CA ILE A 48 3.44 -12.50 -11.43
C ILE A 48 4.59 -13.11 -12.24
N GLN A 49 5.82 -12.96 -11.77
CA GLN A 49 7.02 -13.46 -12.46
C GLN A 49 7.04 -14.98 -12.54
N THR A 50 6.71 -15.67 -11.44
CA THR A 50 6.71 -17.14 -11.36
C THR A 50 5.44 -17.77 -11.90
N ARG A 51 4.43 -16.96 -12.26
CA ARG A 51 3.10 -17.41 -12.67
C ARG A 51 2.40 -18.26 -11.60
N ASP A 52 2.67 -18.00 -10.33
CA ASP A 52 2.04 -18.68 -9.21
C ASP A 52 0.61 -18.15 -9.00
N SER A 53 -0.35 -18.84 -9.61
CA SER A 53 -1.76 -18.49 -9.50
C SER A 53 -2.31 -18.59 -8.08
N VAL A 54 -1.79 -19.49 -7.24
CA VAL A 54 -2.32 -19.70 -5.88
C VAL A 54 -1.98 -18.50 -5.01
N SER A 55 -0.70 -18.13 -4.98
CA SER A 55 -0.24 -16.93 -4.27
C SER A 55 -0.92 -15.68 -4.83
N MET A 56 -0.98 -15.54 -6.15
CA MET A 56 -1.61 -14.38 -6.79
C MET A 56 -3.07 -14.19 -6.34
N TYR A 57 -3.85 -15.27 -6.28
CA TYR A 57 -5.26 -15.17 -5.92
C TYR A 57 -5.47 -14.90 -4.43
N SER A 58 -4.50 -15.28 -3.59
CA SER A 58 -4.55 -15.05 -2.14
C SER A 58 -4.41 -13.58 -1.73
N PHE A 59 -3.82 -12.73 -2.60
CA PHE A 59 -3.64 -11.32 -2.31
C PHE A 59 -4.94 -10.49 -2.42
N PHE A 60 -6.01 -11.09 -2.93
CA PHE A 60 -7.28 -10.41 -3.14
C PHE A 60 -8.30 -10.81 -2.10
N ALA A 61 -8.97 -9.82 -1.52
CA ALA A 61 -10.17 -10.05 -0.74
C ALA A 61 -11.25 -10.67 -1.64
N ASP A 62 -12.07 -11.56 -1.07
CA ASP A 62 -13.21 -12.20 -1.74
C ASP A 62 -14.40 -11.23 -1.85
N VAL A 63 -14.15 -10.12 -2.53
CA VAL A 63 -15.13 -9.07 -2.83
C VAL A 63 -15.05 -8.72 -4.32
N PRO A 64 -16.10 -8.15 -4.93
CA PRO A 64 -16.04 -7.72 -6.33
C PRO A 64 -14.98 -6.63 -6.55
N VAL A 65 -13.77 -7.02 -6.95
CA VAL A 65 -12.68 -6.10 -7.33
C VAL A 65 -12.64 -5.97 -8.85
N THR A 66 -12.83 -4.75 -9.34
CA THR A 66 -12.67 -4.43 -10.76
C THR A 66 -11.21 -4.10 -11.05
N TRP A 67 -10.57 -4.85 -11.94
CA TRP A 67 -9.23 -4.55 -12.43
C TRP A 67 -9.30 -3.76 -13.74
N VAL A 68 -8.60 -2.63 -13.76
CA VAL A 68 -8.51 -1.77 -14.95
C VAL A 68 -7.06 -1.69 -15.39
N GLY A 69 -6.76 -2.36 -16.50
CA GLY A 69 -5.47 -2.22 -17.17
C GLY A 69 -5.49 -1.02 -18.10
N VAL A 70 -4.58 -0.07 -17.94
CA VAL A 70 -4.44 1.08 -18.86
C VAL A 70 -3.33 0.77 -19.86
N TRP A 71 -3.60 1.01 -21.14
CA TRP A 71 -2.59 0.81 -22.18
C TRP A 71 -1.62 1.98 -22.23
N LYS A 72 -0.33 1.69 -22.36
CA LYS A 72 0.66 2.73 -22.65
C LYS A 72 0.29 3.43 -23.97
N PRO A 73 0.56 4.74 -24.12
CA PRO A 73 0.21 5.48 -25.32
C PRO A 73 0.68 4.81 -26.63
N ALA A 74 1.91 4.28 -26.66
CA ALA A 74 2.44 3.57 -27.82
C ALA A 74 1.63 2.30 -28.18
N THR A 75 1.29 1.48 -27.18
CA THR A 75 0.45 0.29 -27.37
C THR A 75 -0.95 0.68 -27.80
N GLN A 76 -1.51 1.74 -27.23
CA GLN A 76 -2.84 2.23 -27.57
C GLN A 76 -2.89 2.73 -29.02
N GLN A 77 -1.89 3.47 -29.48
CA GLN A 77 -1.79 3.90 -30.89
C GLN A 77 -1.75 2.70 -31.84
N GLN A 78 -1.01 1.64 -31.51
CA GLN A 78 -0.99 0.42 -32.31
C GLN A 78 -2.34 -0.29 -32.34
N ARG A 79 -3.09 -0.26 -31.23
CA ARG A 79 -4.46 -0.83 -31.17
C ARG A 79 -5.43 -0.02 -32.02
N LEU A 80 -5.35 1.31 -31.98
CA LEU A 80 -6.18 2.20 -32.79
C LEU A 80 -5.98 2.02 -34.29
N LYS A 81 -4.79 1.57 -34.74
CA LYS A 81 -4.54 1.21 -36.15
C LYS A 81 -5.31 -0.05 -36.60
N LYS A 82 -5.70 -0.92 -35.68
CA LYS A 82 -6.46 -2.15 -35.96
C LYS A 82 -7.95 -1.99 -35.72
N ASP A 83 -8.30 -1.21 -34.70
CA ASP A 83 -9.66 -0.89 -34.29
C ASP A 83 -9.69 0.55 -33.79
N GLU A 84 -10.24 1.45 -34.60
CA GLU A 84 -10.32 2.89 -34.32
C GLU A 84 -11.13 3.20 -33.05
N LYS A 85 -11.97 2.26 -32.58
CA LYS A 85 -12.80 2.40 -31.37
C LYS A 85 -12.18 1.71 -30.16
N ALA A 86 -10.95 1.20 -30.27
CA ALA A 86 -10.28 0.51 -29.17
C ALA A 86 -10.17 1.42 -27.95
N LEU A 87 -10.74 1.00 -26.81
CA LEU A 87 -10.67 1.74 -25.55
C LEU A 87 -9.24 1.82 -25.02
N GLY A 88 -8.87 2.95 -24.42
CA GLY A 88 -7.56 3.17 -23.78
C GLY A 88 -7.31 2.33 -22.52
N TYR A 89 -8.30 1.56 -22.10
CA TYR A 89 -8.25 0.67 -20.94
C TYR A 89 -8.95 -0.66 -21.24
N LYS A 90 -8.71 -1.64 -20.37
CA LYS A 90 -9.41 -2.92 -20.35
C LYS A 90 -9.92 -3.17 -18.94
N VAL A 91 -11.22 -3.37 -18.82
CA VAL A 91 -11.87 -3.83 -17.58
C VAL A 91 -11.87 -5.35 -17.56
N SER A 92 -11.44 -5.94 -16.46
CA SER A 92 -11.51 -7.39 -16.22
C SER A 92 -11.49 -7.69 -14.73
N ASP A 93 -11.86 -8.89 -14.32
CA ASP A 93 -11.49 -9.39 -12.99
C ASP A 93 -10.00 -9.78 -12.94
N PHE A 94 -9.44 -9.92 -11.73
CA PHE A 94 -8.02 -10.22 -11.55
C PHE A 94 -7.62 -11.59 -12.10
N LYS A 95 -8.51 -12.59 -12.08
CA LYS A 95 -8.22 -13.94 -12.59
C LYS A 95 -8.10 -13.91 -14.11
N THR A 96 -9.04 -13.25 -14.78
CA THR A 96 -9.03 -13.05 -16.24
C THR A 96 -7.82 -12.25 -16.69
N TRP A 97 -7.47 -11.16 -15.97
CA TRP A 97 -6.27 -10.39 -16.24
C TRP A 97 -4.99 -11.23 -16.08
N PHE A 98 -4.84 -11.92 -14.95
CA PHE A 98 -3.64 -12.71 -14.65
C PHE A 98 -3.42 -13.80 -15.70
N ARG A 99 -4.48 -14.55 -16.06
CA ARG A 99 -4.41 -15.55 -17.13
C ARG A 99 -3.95 -14.95 -18.46
N ALA A 100 -4.46 -13.76 -18.82
CA ALA A 100 -4.07 -13.10 -20.06
C ALA A 100 -2.58 -12.73 -20.07
N VAL A 101 -2.05 -12.19 -18.96
CA VAL A 101 -0.64 -11.80 -18.83
C VAL A 101 0.28 -13.03 -18.73
N SER A 102 -0.12 -14.07 -18.01
CA SER A 102 0.65 -15.32 -17.89
C SER A 102 0.72 -16.08 -19.23
N ALA A 103 -0.36 -16.06 -20.01
CA ALA A 103 -0.44 -16.74 -21.32
C ALA A 103 0.34 -16.02 -22.42
N SER A 104 0.44 -14.69 -22.35
CA SER A 104 1.08 -13.91 -23.44
C SER A 104 2.60 -14.02 -23.46
N GLY A 105 3.22 -14.49 -22.37
CA GLY A 105 4.67 -14.54 -22.22
C GLY A 105 5.24 -13.12 -22.21
N VAL A 106 5.98 -12.75 -21.16
CA VAL A 106 6.84 -11.58 -21.28
C VAL A 106 7.92 -11.97 -22.29
N LYS A 107 7.78 -11.52 -23.54
CA LYS A 107 8.87 -11.51 -24.52
C LYS A 107 9.75 -10.29 -24.25
#